data_AF-A0A935BHH2-F1
#
_entry.id   AF-A0A935BHH2-F1
#
_cell.length_a   1.000
_cell.length_b   1.000
_cell.length_c   1.000
_cell.angle_alpha   90.00
_cell.angle_beta   90.00
_cell.angle_gamma   90.00
#
_symmetry.space_group_name_H-M   'P 1'
#
loop_
_entity.id
_entity.type
_entity.pdbx_description
1 polymer ?
#
loop_
_entity_poly.entity_id
_entity_poly.type
_entity_poly.pdbx_seq_one_letter_code
_entity_poly.pdbx_strand_id
1 'polypeptide(L)'
;MIAILNENSASDGDIFPYMFREAGLGQLVGKRSWGGVVGISNRGTLIDGGVTNVPQSALANARGEYIIEGYGVDPDIEVENDPKSIIAGRDPQLERAIAEVLKKIVTPVRLPKKPADPVKVPKN
;
A
#
# COMPACT_ATOMS: atom_id res chain seq x y z
N MET A 1 0.47 -12.63 4.89
CA MET A 1 0.63 -11.33 5.58
C MET A 1 -0.72 -10.61 5.58
N ILE A 2 -0.82 -9.43 6.19
CA ILE A 2 -1.95 -8.49 6.03
C ILE A 2 -1.36 -7.09 5.88
N ALA A 3 -1.98 -6.26 5.04
CA ALA A 3 -1.66 -4.85 4.91
C ALA A 3 -2.88 -4.01 5.31
N ILE A 4 -2.61 -2.85 5.92
CA ILE A 4 -3.63 -1.88 6.32
C ILE A 4 -3.57 -0.71 5.34
N LEU A 5 -4.73 -0.22 4.90
CA LEU A 5 -4.87 0.98 4.07
C LEU A 5 -6.10 1.79 4.50
N ASN A 6 -6.08 3.07 4.21
CA ASN A 6 -7.19 3.98 4.48
C ASN A 6 -7.24 5.10 3.43
N GLU A 7 -8.19 6.01 3.59
CA GLU A 7 -8.41 7.17 2.71
C GLU A 7 -7.22 8.13 2.59
N ASN A 8 -6.26 8.06 3.52
CA ASN A 8 -5.01 8.84 3.49
C ASN A 8 -3.87 8.09 2.76
N SER A 9 -4.07 6.83 2.38
CA SER A 9 -3.15 6.12 1.50
C SER A 9 -3.30 6.71 0.10
N ALA A 10 -2.25 7.34 -0.40
CA ALA A 10 -2.31 8.20 -1.58
C ALA A 10 -1.08 8.04 -2.49
N SER A 11 -1.24 8.27 -3.80
CA SER A 11 -0.16 8.20 -4.79
C SER A 11 0.44 6.80 -4.85
N ASP A 12 1.76 6.64 -4.68
CA ASP A 12 2.36 5.30 -4.58
C ASP A 12 1.81 4.48 -3.40
N GLY A 13 1.23 5.16 -2.40
CA GLY A 13 0.44 4.54 -1.33
C GLY A 13 -0.90 3.94 -1.77
N ASP A 14 -1.44 4.34 -2.93
CA ASP A 14 -2.53 3.61 -3.60
C ASP A 14 -1.99 2.42 -4.42
N ILE A 15 -0.82 2.58 -5.05
CA ILE A 15 -0.22 1.55 -5.90
C ILE A 15 0.21 0.34 -5.07
N PHE A 16 0.81 0.56 -3.90
CA PHE A 16 1.25 -0.49 -2.99
C PHE A 16 0.15 -1.51 -2.64
N PRO A 17 -1.02 -1.13 -2.09
CA PRO A 17 -2.05 -2.10 -1.73
C PRO A 17 -2.64 -2.81 -2.95
N TYR A 18 -2.75 -2.13 -4.11
CA TYR A 18 -3.15 -2.80 -5.34
C TYR A 18 -2.16 -3.91 -5.71
N MET A 19 -0.87 -3.61 -5.76
CA MET A 19 0.18 -4.59 -6.09
C MET A 19 0.33 -5.68 -5.04
N PHE A 20 0.11 -5.36 -3.75
CA PHE A 20 0.10 -6.33 -2.66
C PHE A 20 -0.98 -7.41 -2.87
N ARG A 21 -2.16 -6.99 -3.33
CA ARG A 21 -3.26 -7.89 -3.68
C ARG A 21 -2.97 -8.69 -4.95
N GLU A 22 -2.50 -8.04 -6.03
CA GLU A 22 -2.13 -8.74 -7.28
C GLU A 22 -1.03 -9.80 -7.06
N ALA A 23 -0.08 -9.52 -6.17
CA ALA A 23 0.97 -10.47 -5.80
C ALA A 23 0.51 -11.57 -4.82
N GLY A 24 -0.74 -11.55 -4.37
CA GLY A 24 -1.30 -12.57 -3.46
C GLY A 24 -0.64 -12.61 -2.08
N LEU A 25 -0.07 -11.49 -1.61
CA LEU A 25 0.75 -11.46 -0.40
C LEU A 25 -0.08 -11.53 0.90
N GLY A 26 -1.35 -11.16 0.83
CA GLY A 26 -2.25 -11.12 1.97
C GLY A 26 -3.56 -10.41 1.67
N GLN A 27 -4.34 -10.22 2.73
CA GLN A 27 -5.56 -9.41 2.67
C GLN A 27 -5.27 -7.95 3.02
N LEU A 28 -6.09 -7.06 2.47
CA LEU A 28 -6.16 -5.64 2.77
C LEU A 28 -7.26 -5.38 3.80
N VAL A 29 -6.95 -4.58 4.84
CA VAL A 29 -7.90 -4.20 5.90
C VAL A 29 -7.94 -2.69 6.03
N GLY A 30 -9.12 -2.10 6.18
CA GLY A 30 -9.29 -0.68 6.50
C GLY A 30 -10.33 0.01 5.62
N LYS A 31 -9.97 1.11 4.95
CA LYS A 31 -10.88 1.90 4.09
C LYS A 31 -10.31 2.11 2.71
N ARG A 32 -11.17 2.37 1.73
CA ARG A 32 -10.76 2.67 0.36
C ARG A 32 -9.75 3.82 0.35
N SER A 33 -8.67 3.65 -0.42
CA SER A 33 -7.61 4.64 -0.57
C SER A 33 -8.03 5.85 -1.43
N TRP A 34 -7.14 6.84 -1.57
CA TRP A 34 -7.48 8.13 -2.18
C TRP A 34 -7.82 8.06 -3.67
N GLY A 35 -7.06 7.30 -4.45
CA GLY A 35 -7.29 7.11 -5.89
C GLY A 35 -6.66 8.14 -6.81
N GLY A 36 -5.49 8.69 -6.45
CA GLY A 36 -4.76 9.64 -7.31
C GLY A 36 -3.37 9.10 -7.66
N VAL A 37 -3.23 8.47 -8.81
CA VAL A 37 -2.02 7.75 -9.27
C VAL A 37 -1.49 8.23 -10.62
N VAL A 38 -1.96 9.37 -11.14
CA VAL A 38 -1.27 10.03 -12.26
C VAL A 38 -0.03 10.75 -11.72
N GLY A 39 1.14 10.17 -11.98
CA GLY A 39 2.44 10.72 -11.63
C GLY A 39 2.63 12.13 -12.20
N ILE A 40 3.17 13.01 -11.36
CA ILE A 40 3.38 14.42 -11.67
C ILE A 40 4.82 14.70 -12.13
N SER A 41 4.96 15.66 -13.03
CA SER A 41 6.25 16.29 -13.31
C SER A 41 6.18 17.79 -13.04
N ASN A 42 7.29 18.34 -12.55
CA ASN A 42 7.44 19.77 -12.34
C ASN A 42 7.98 20.42 -13.64
N ARG A 43 7.49 21.62 -13.98
CA ARG A 43 7.89 22.38 -15.18
C ARG A 43 8.87 23.52 -14.90
N GLY A 44 9.42 23.57 -13.69
CA GLY A 44 10.27 24.65 -13.20
C GLY A 44 9.49 25.67 -12.39
N THR A 45 10.22 26.61 -11.82
CA THR A 45 9.68 27.71 -11.00
C THR A 45 9.05 28.79 -11.90
N LEU A 46 7.89 29.29 -11.49
CA LEU A 46 7.19 30.40 -12.13
C LEU A 46 7.86 31.75 -11.80
N ILE A 47 7.48 32.81 -12.52
CA ILE A 47 8.09 34.15 -12.37
C ILE A 47 7.92 34.76 -10.96
N ASP A 48 6.94 34.29 -10.19
CA ASP A 48 6.63 34.71 -8.83
C ASP A 48 7.19 33.76 -7.75
N GLY A 49 7.95 32.72 -8.15
CA GLY A 49 8.49 31.72 -7.24
C GLY A 49 7.58 30.49 -7.03
N GLY A 50 6.38 30.47 -7.61
CA GLY A 50 5.48 29.30 -7.55
C GLY A 50 6.01 28.08 -8.30
N VAL A 51 5.40 26.91 -8.08
CA VAL A 51 5.67 25.68 -8.83
C VAL A 51 4.39 25.05 -9.32
N THR A 52 4.44 24.42 -10.49
CA THR A 52 3.31 23.68 -11.06
C THR A 52 3.65 22.21 -11.18
N ASN A 53 2.78 21.36 -10.64
CA ASN A 53 2.84 19.91 -10.80
C ASN A 53 1.83 19.49 -11.86
N VAL A 54 2.31 18.91 -12.95
CA VAL A 54 1.47 18.52 -14.09
C VAL A 54 1.30 17.00 -14.09
N PRO A 55 0.06 16.46 -14.08
CA PRO A 55 -0.17 15.03 -14.20
C PRO A 55 0.22 14.54 -15.60
N GLN A 56 1.09 13.53 -15.69
CA GLN A 56 1.65 13.07 -16.97
C GLN A 56 1.71 11.56 -17.15
N SER A 57 1.89 10.81 -16.06
CA SER A 57 2.22 9.39 -16.13
C SER A 57 1.18 8.59 -15.36
N ALA A 58 0.13 8.14 -16.05
CA ALA A 58 -0.93 7.36 -15.45
C ALA A 58 -0.53 5.89 -15.30
N LEU A 59 -0.85 5.28 -14.15
CA LEU A 59 -0.75 3.84 -13.96
C LEU A 59 -1.90 3.13 -14.68
N ALA A 60 -1.58 2.15 -15.52
CA ALA A 60 -2.53 1.22 -16.11
C ALA A 60 -2.09 -0.23 -15.86
N ASN A 61 -3.05 -1.14 -15.81
CA ASN A 61 -2.75 -2.57 -15.70
C ASN A 61 -2.24 -3.15 -17.05
N ALA A 62 -1.92 -4.44 -17.07
CA ALA A 62 -1.44 -5.13 -18.27
C ALA A 62 -2.45 -5.16 -19.45
N ARG A 63 -3.73 -4.86 -19.19
CA ARG A 63 -4.79 -4.72 -20.22
C ARG A 63 -4.95 -3.28 -20.70
N GLY A 64 -4.20 -2.32 -20.16
CA GLY A 64 -4.30 -0.91 -20.50
C GLY A 64 -5.45 -0.18 -19.80
N GLU A 65 -6.00 -0.73 -18.72
CA GLU A 65 -7.12 -0.14 -17.97
C GLU A 65 -6.61 0.72 -16.82
N TYR A 66 -7.22 1.90 -16.62
CA TYR A 66 -7.05 2.69 -15.40
C TYR A 66 -7.86 2.05 -14.27
N ILE A 67 -7.14 1.51 -13.30
CA ILE A 67 -7.68 0.61 -12.25
C ILE A 67 -7.76 1.26 -10.86
N ILE A 68 -7.12 2.41 -10.68
CA ILE A 68 -7.00 3.09 -9.38
C ILE A 68 -7.39 4.57 -9.51
N GLU A 69 -6.94 5.24 -10.57
CA GLU A 69 -7.18 6.67 -10.78
C GLU A 69 -8.68 7.02 -10.74
N GLY A 70 -9.03 8.03 -9.95
CA GLY A 70 -10.41 8.50 -9.77
C GLY A 70 -11.27 7.62 -8.86
N TYR A 71 -10.74 6.51 -8.32
CA TYR A 71 -11.48 5.58 -7.46
C TYR A 71 -10.74 5.21 -6.16
N GLY A 72 -9.51 4.69 -6.25
CA GLY A 72 -8.75 4.15 -5.13
C GLY A 72 -8.70 2.61 -5.13
N VAL A 73 -8.28 2.05 -4.01
CA VAL A 73 -8.12 0.61 -3.80
C VAL A 73 -9.00 0.20 -2.62
N ASP A 74 -9.97 -0.67 -2.88
CA ASP A 74 -10.83 -1.19 -1.82
C ASP A 74 -10.09 -2.21 -0.94
N PRO A 75 -10.35 -2.20 0.38
CA PRO A 75 -9.91 -3.27 1.27
C PRO A 75 -10.70 -4.56 1.01
N ASP A 76 -10.13 -5.70 1.38
CA ASP A 76 -10.87 -6.97 1.41
C ASP A 76 -11.78 -7.05 2.65
N ILE A 77 -11.40 -6.34 3.72
CA ILE A 77 -12.16 -6.23 4.96
C ILE A 77 -12.28 -4.74 5.30
N GLU A 78 -13.46 -4.18 5.08
CA GLU A 78 -13.74 -2.79 5.43
C GLU A 78 -13.86 -2.62 6.95
N VAL A 79 -13.12 -1.65 7.49
CA VAL A 79 -13.11 -1.28 8.91
C VAL A 79 -12.91 0.23 9.04
N GLU A 80 -13.88 0.89 9.67
CA GLU A 80 -13.81 2.31 10.00
C GLU A 80 -13.01 2.53 11.30
N ASN A 81 -12.11 3.51 11.31
CA ASN A 81 -11.51 4.01 12.53
C ASN A 81 -12.37 5.14 13.09
N ASP A 82 -13.47 4.76 13.76
CA ASP A 82 -14.46 5.72 14.24
C ASP A 82 -13.90 6.69 15.30
N PRO A 83 -14.36 7.96 15.35
CA PRO A 83 -13.82 8.96 16.25
C PRO A 83 -13.87 8.55 17.73
N LYS A 84 -14.92 7.84 18.16
CA LYS A 84 -15.06 7.42 19.56
C LYS A 84 -13.99 6.41 19.93
N SER A 85 -13.71 5.43 19.06
CA SER A 85 -12.63 4.46 19.28
C SER A 85 -11.25 5.11 19.29
N ILE A 86 -10.98 6.02 18.34
CA ILE A 86 -9.68 6.71 18.25
C ILE A 86 -9.44 7.60 19.47
N ILE A 87 -10.44 8.36 19.92
CA ILE A 87 -10.34 9.19 21.14
C ILE A 87 -10.09 8.32 22.39
N ALA A 88 -10.62 7.10 22.41
CA ALA A 88 -10.37 6.13 23.47
C ALA A 88 -9.00 5.42 23.36
N GLY A 89 -8.13 5.83 22.42
CA GLY A 89 -6.80 5.26 22.21
C GLY A 89 -6.80 3.90 21.52
N ARG A 90 -7.91 3.51 20.87
CA ARG A 90 -8.01 2.27 20.09
C ARG A 90 -7.79 2.52 18.62
N ASP A 91 -7.39 1.47 17.92
CA ASP A 91 -7.26 1.45 16.45
C ASP A 91 -8.00 0.22 15.90
N PRO A 92 -9.31 0.35 15.60
CA PRO A 92 -10.11 -0.74 15.04
C PRO A 92 -9.50 -1.44 13.82
N GLN A 93 -8.86 -0.70 12.91
CA GLN A 93 -8.21 -1.27 11.72
C GLN A 93 -7.03 -2.16 12.12
N LEU A 94 -6.16 -1.68 13.01
CA LEU A 94 -5.03 -2.46 13.53
C LEU A 94 -5.49 -3.68 14.33
N GLU A 95 -6.46 -3.50 15.23
CA GLU A 95 -7.06 -4.57 16.03
C GLU A 95 -7.63 -5.67 15.13
N ARG A 96 -8.36 -5.29 14.07
CA ARG A 96 -8.89 -6.26 13.11
C ARG A 96 -7.78 -6.97 12.35
N ALA A 97 -6.77 -6.25 11.88
CA ALA A 97 -5.64 -6.85 11.18
C ALA A 97 -4.90 -7.88 12.05
N ILE A 98 -4.64 -7.56 13.32
CA ILE A 98 -4.02 -8.47 14.28
C ILE A 98 -4.89 -9.72 14.46
N ALA A 99 -6.20 -9.55 14.66
CA ALA A 99 -7.13 -10.67 14.84
C ALA A 99 -7.11 -11.62 13.62
N GLU A 100 -7.09 -11.08 12.40
CA GLU A 100 -7.03 -11.89 11.17
C GLU A 100 -5.68 -12.57 10.96
N VAL A 101 -4.56 -11.93 11.33
CA VAL A 101 -3.23 -12.56 11.28
C VAL A 101 -3.14 -13.69 12.29
N LEU A 102 -3.61 -13.50 13.53
CA LEU A 102 -3.58 -14.53 14.58
C LEU A 102 -4.36 -15.79 14.20
N LYS A 103 -5.49 -15.67 13.50
CA LYS A 103 -6.22 -16.83 12.95
C LYS A 103 -5.39 -17.67 11.98
N LYS A 104 -4.43 -17.06 11.27
CA LYS A 104 -3.57 -17.73 10.28
C LYS A 104 -2.30 -18.35 10.89
N ILE A 105 -1.98 -18.06 12.16
CA ILE A 105 -0.75 -18.51 12.83
C ILE A 105 -0.84 -19.96 13.40
N VAL A 106 -1.92 -20.69 13.14
CA VAL A 106 -2.15 -22.05 13.67
C VAL A 106 -1.08 -23.10 13.33
N THR A 107 -0.18 -22.84 12.37
CA THR A 107 0.94 -23.75 12.03
C THR A 107 2.27 -23.00 11.98
N PRO A 108 3.33 -23.44 12.70
CA PRO A 108 4.65 -22.84 12.59
C PRO A 108 5.18 -22.90 11.16
N VAL A 109 5.44 -21.75 10.55
CA VAL A 109 6.07 -21.68 9.23
C VAL A 109 7.56 -21.99 9.34
N ARG A 110 8.03 -22.93 8.51
CA ARG A 110 9.46 -23.22 8.39
C ARG A 110 10.10 -22.13 7.53
N LEU A 111 10.92 -21.28 8.14
CA LEU A 111 11.66 -20.25 7.41
C LEU A 111 12.65 -20.89 6.43
N PRO A 112 12.86 -20.28 5.24
CA PRO A 112 13.93 -20.71 4.35
C PRO A 112 15.28 -20.59 5.07
N LYS A 113 16.21 -21.50 4.75
CA LYS A 113 17.58 -21.39 5.27
C LYS A 113 18.19 -20.08 4.74
N LYS A 114 18.87 -19.34 5.62
CA LYS A 114 19.69 -18.18 5.23
C LYS A 114 20.64 -18.63 4.08
N PRO A 115 20.68 -17.92 2.94
CA PRO A 115 21.64 -18.24 1.90
C PRO A 115 23.07 -18.05 2.41
N ALA A 116 24.03 -18.69 1.75
CA ALA A 116 25.45 -18.45 2.03
C ALA A 116 25.78 -16.97 1.83
N ASP A 117 26.68 -16.44 2.66
CA ASP A 117 27.14 -15.06 2.49
C ASP A 117 27.82 -14.90 1.11
N PRO A 118 27.63 -13.75 0.43
CA PRO A 118 28.21 -13.53 -0.90
C PRO A 118 29.74 -13.60 -0.83
N VAL A 119 30.34 -14.31 -1.80
CA VAL A 119 31.80 -14.40 -1.94
C VAL A 119 32.32 -13.07 -2.46
N LYS A 120 32.91 -12.25 -1.58
CA LYS A 120 33.38 -10.89 -1.90
C LYS A 120 34.77 -10.85 -2.56
N VAL A 121 35.48 -11.97 -2.61
CA VAL A 121 36.84 -12.08 -3.15
C VAL A 121 36.97 -13.33 -4.02
N PRO A 122 37.56 -13.24 -5.22
CA PRO A 122 37.83 -14.42 -6.06
C PRO A 122 38.67 -15.44 -5.30
N LYS A 123 38.39 -16.72 -5.49
CA LYS A 123 39.31 -17.78 -5.03
C LYS A 123 40.52 -17.78 -5.96
N ASN A 124 41.70 -17.54 -5.38
CA ASN A 124 43.01 -17.64 -6.05
C ASN A 124 43.20 -19.01 -6.71
#